data_AF-A0A0C9VEX0-F1
#
_entry.id   AF-A0A0C9VEX0-F1
#
_cell.length_a   1.000
_cell.length_b   1.000
_cell.length_c   1.000
_cell.angle_alpha   90.00
_cell.angle_beta   90.00
_cell.angle_gamma   90.00
#
_symmetry.space_group_name_H-M   'P 1'
#
loop_
_entity.id
_entity.type
_entity.pdbx_description
1 polymer ?
#
loop_
_entity_poly.entity_id
_entity_poly.type
_entity_poly.pdbx_seq_one_letter_code
_entity_poly.pdbx_strand_id
1 'polypeptide(L)'
;MAQFLALIALSILALQTVASPHYQSLSGLSERELAELIPRLNIVTPPPPPAPPKDTSVKLVNDKAHPWMPLREGDIRGPCPGMNTLASHGYLPRNGIVTPAQIVNALQDGYGAENAFAIGLAYASLLVDGNPLTNLFSIGAKSPATGPDPPKPAIVGGLNGHNTFEGDASFTRDDFEFGDNHSFNQTLFNQFVDFSNRFGGGNYNLTVAGEYRFYRVQQSIAQNPHFSFTTARYITAYRDIAFPTIFFVDGRKADGQLNLTDALGFFRDSRFPNDFHRIDGANSSALVNNAAATIFNAHPIQPGGNNGTVNSFTVDTKSAAFTDPCGLYTSFVDITVGLYPNPQGVLRRNLNANLGFLYQAFQGCPQRFPFGQ
;
A
#
# COMPACT_ATOMS: atom_id res chain seq x y z
N MET A 1 27.33 -54.71 -44.76
CA MET A 1 26.63 -53.47 -45.15
C MET A 1 25.28 -53.47 -44.43
N ALA A 2 25.28 -53.02 -43.16
CA ALA A 2 24.80 -51.68 -42.75
C ALA A 2 23.25 -51.65 -42.82
N GLN A 3 22.49 -52.03 -41.78
CA GLN A 3 22.29 -51.32 -40.50
C GLN A 3 22.11 -49.80 -40.70
N PHE A 4 20.91 -49.34 -41.08
CA PHE A 4 20.54 -47.92 -41.06
C PHE A 4 19.02 -47.70 -41.10
N LEU A 5 18.24 -48.30 -40.18
CA LEU A 5 16.78 -48.05 -40.12
C LEU A 5 16.19 -47.94 -38.71
N ALA A 6 16.98 -47.61 -37.68
CA ALA A 6 16.48 -47.50 -36.32
C ALA A 6 17.15 -46.35 -35.54
N LEU A 7 17.00 -45.09 -35.99
CA LEU A 7 17.53 -43.94 -35.24
C LEU A 7 16.80 -42.59 -35.50
N ILE A 8 15.54 -42.59 -35.95
CA ILE A 8 14.75 -41.34 -36.13
C ILE A 8 13.34 -41.45 -35.49
N ALA A 9 13.20 -42.22 -34.40
CA ALA A 9 11.92 -42.33 -33.68
C ALA A 9 12.04 -42.14 -32.16
N LEU A 10 13.17 -41.60 -31.67
CA LEU A 10 13.44 -41.50 -30.22
C LEU A 10 14.09 -40.18 -29.81
N SER A 11 13.73 -39.06 -30.46
CA SER A 11 14.18 -37.72 -30.08
C SER A 11 13.06 -36.69 -29.87
N ILE A 12 11.79 -37.14 -29.75
CA ILE A 12 10.64 -36.25 -29.47
C ILE A 12 10.08 -36.43 -28.04
N LEU A 13 10.60 -37.37 -27.23
CA LEU A 13 10.27 -37.47 -25.81
C LEU A 13 11.48 -37.16 -24.93
N ALA A 14 11.63 -35.88 -24.58
CA ALA A 14 12.17 -35.38 -23.30
C ALA A 14 12.66 -33.92 -23.44
N LEU A 15 11.82 -33.03 -23.95
CA LEU A 15 11.80 -31.64 -23.48
C LEU A 15 10.58 -31.51 -22.58
N GLN A 16 10.54 -32.32 -21.51
CA GLN A 16 9.93 -31.83 -20.28
C GLN A 16 10.89 -30.74 -19.81
N THR A 17 10.61 -29.50 -20.21
CA THR A 17 11.02 -28.35 -19.43
C THR A 17 10.50 -28.62 -18.03
N VAL A 18 11.37 -29.10 -17.14
CA VAL A 18 11.16 -29.01 -15.70
C VAL A 18 11.28 -27.52 -15.40
N ALA A 19 10.23 -26.78 -15.77
CA ALA A 19 9.99 -25.47 -15.20
C ALA A 19 9.94 -25.71 -13.70
N SER A 20 10.86 -25.11 -12.97
CA SER A 20 10.95 -25.28 -11.52
C SER A 20 9.55 -25.09 -10.92
N PRO A 21 9.07 -26.00 -10.05
CA PRO A 21 7.72 -25.93 -9.48
C PRO A 21 7.47 -24.68 -8.61
N HIS A 22 8.48 -23.80 -8.47
CA HIS A 22 8.44 -22.59 -7.66
C HIS A 22 7.70 -21.42 -8.29
N TYR A 23 7.21 -21.52 -9.54
CA TYR A 23 6.60 -20.38 -10.25
C TYR A 23 5.19 -20.61 -10.77
N GLN A 24 4.53 -21.73 -10.44
CA GLN A 24 3.12 -21.90 -10.76
C GLN A 24 2.24 -21.30 -9.66
N SER A 25 1.20 -20.55 -10.07
CA SER A 25 0.13 -20.12 -9.17
C SER A 25 -0.50 -21.35 -8.51
N LEU A 26 -0.87 -21.25 -7.23
CA LEU A 26 -1.61 -22.31 -6.55
C LEU A 26 -3.08 -22.38 -6.97
N SER A 27 -3.51 -21.46 -7.85
CA SER A 27 -4.87 -21.42 -8.37
C SER A 27 -5.20 -22.63 -9.25
N GLY A 28 -6.37 -23.22 -9.03
CA GLY A 28 -6.88 -24.35 -9.79
C GLY A 28 -6.44 -25.73 -9.29
N LEU A 29 -5.55 -25.78 -8.28
CA LEU A 29 -5.20 -27.01 -7.60
C LEU A 29 -6.33 -27.46 -6.66
N SER A 30 -6.55 -28.77 -6.59
CA SER A 30 -7.46 -29.37 -5.61
C SER A 30 -6.92 -29.20 -4.18
N GLU A 31 -7.80 -29.31 -3.19
CA GLU A 31 -7.42 -29.21 -1.78
C GLU A 31 -6.31 -30.21 -1.40
N ARG A 32 -6.34 -31.41 -1.98
CA ARG A 32 -5.32 -32.43 -1.77
C ARG A 32 -3.97 -32.03 -2.36
N GLU A 33 -3.96 -31.49 -3.57
CA GLU A 33 -2.73 -31.03 -4.23
C GLU A 33 -2.13 -29.83 -3.49
N LEU A 34 -2.96 -28.90 -3.02
CA LEU A 34 -2.54 -27.79 -2.17
C LEU A 34 -1.92 -28.29 -0.87
N ALA A 35 -2.54 -29.29 -0.22
CA ALA A 35 -2.01 -29.88 1.01
C ALA A 35 -0.65 -30.57 0.82
N GLU A 36 -0.37 -31.11 -0.37
CA GLU A 36 0.91 -31.75 -0.70
C GLU A 36 2.00 -30.73 -1.11
N LEU A 37 1.61 -29.63 -1.76
CA LEU A 37 2.54 -28.62 -2.29
C LEU A 37 2.91 -27.54 -1.29
N ILE A 38 1.97 -27.04 -0.48
CA ILE A 38 2.21 -25.97 0.50
C ILE A 38 3.38 -26.30 1.44
N PRO A 39 3.55 -27.53 1.97
CA PRO A 39 4.70 -27.85 2.83
C PRO A 39 6.07 -27.78 2.13
N ARG A 40 6.11 -27.77 0.79
CA ARG A 40 7.34 -27.68 -0.01
C ARG A 40 7.67 -26.24 -0.41
N LEU A 41 6.81 -25.28 -0.08
CA LEU A 41 7.05 -23.86 -0.28
C LEU A 41 7.82 -23.28 0.90
N ASN A 42 8.50 -22.15 0.68
CA ASN A 42 9.08 -21.37 1.77
C ASN A 42 7.97 -20.65 2.54
N ILE A 43 7.27 -21.40 3.38
CA ILE A 43 6.17 -20.93 4.21
C ILE A 43 6.72 -20.28 5.46
N VAL A 44 6.29 -19.05 5.71
CA VAL A 44 6.67 -18.29 6.91
C VAL A 44 5.50 -18.29 7.87
N THR A 45 5.74 -18.69 9.12
CA THR A 45 4.82 -18.38 10.21
C THR A 45 4.96 -16.90 10.53
N PRO A 46 3.89 -16.08 10.43
CA PRO A 46 3.99 -14.63 10.63
C PRO A 46 4.59 -14.29 12.00
N PRO A 47 5.74 -13.59 12.06
CA PRO A 47 6.29 -13.14 13.33
C PRO A 47 5.45 -12.01 13.93
N PRO A 48 5.46 -11.83 15.25
CA PRO A 48 4.79 -10.70 15.88
C PRO A 48 5.36 -9.36 15.36
N PRO A 49 4.55 -8.29 15.35
CA PRO A 49 5.01 -6.97 14.94
C PRO A 49 6.18 -6.47 15.79
N PRO A 50 7.10 -5.67 15.22
CA PRO A 50 8.13 -4.99 16.00
C PRO A 50 7.54 -4.09 17.08
N ALA A 51 8.18 -4.08 18.25
CA ALA A 51 7.83 -3.20 19.35
C ALA A 51 8.10 -1.72 19.00
N PRO A 52 7.48 -0.76 19.72
CA PRO A 52 7.78 0.66 19.56
C PRO A 52 9.27 0.97 19.80
N PRO A 53 9.87 1.94 19.08
CA PRO A 53 11.23 2.38 19.36
C PRO A 53 11.32 3.02 20.74
N LYS A 54 12.47 2.86 21.39
CA LYS A 54 12.75 3.53 22.67
C LYS A 54 12.91 5.05 22.53
N ASP A 55 13.34 5.50 21.36
CA ASP A 55 13.56 6.90 21.04
C ASP A 55 12.67 7.34 19.87
N THR A 56 11.69 8.18 20.19
CA THR A 56 10.77 8.78 19.22
C THR A 56 11.18 10.18 18.80
N SER A 57 12.28 10.71 19.32
CA SER A 57 12.68 12.10 19.09
C SER A 57 12.96 12.40 17.62
N VAL A 58 12.84 13.70 17.30
CA VAL A 58 13.28 14.29 16.04
C VAL A 58 14.76 13.98 15.84
N LYS A 59 15.10 13.33 14.72
CA LYS A 59 16.48 12.96 14.40
C LYS A 59 16.73 13.03 12.90
N LEU A 60 17.99 13.23 12.52
CA LEU A 60 18.44 13.16 11.13
C LEU A 60 18.17 11.77 10.57
N VAL A 61 17.52 11.70 9.40
CA VAL A 61 17.22 10.43 8.71
C VAL A 61 17.80 10.37 7.30
N ASN A 62 18.10 11.51 6.68
CA ASN A 62 18.95 11.54 5.50
C ASN A 62 20.42 11.58 5.92
N ASP A 63 20.91 10.46 6.47
CA ASP A 63 22.25 10.30 7.03
C ASP A 63 23.18 9.45 6.15
N LYS A 64 24.41 9.23 6.62
CA LYS A 64 25.42 8.42 5.90
C LYS A 64 25.05 6.93 5.78
N ALA A 65 24.23 6.40 6.68
CA ALA A 65 23.78 5.01 6.65
C ALA A 65 22.61 4.82 5.68
N HIS A 66 21.83 5.87 5.44
CA HIS A 66 20.65 5.86 4.58
C HIS A 66 20.76 6.83 3.38
N PRO A 67 21.82 6.75 2.55
CA PRO A 67 21.95 7.62 1.39
C PRO A 67 20.88 7.29 0.34
N TRP A 68 20.42 8.32 -0.37
CA TRP A 68 19.62 8.11 -1.58
C TRP A 68 20.45 7.39 -2.64
N MET A 69 19.86 6.42 -3.32
CA MET A 69 20.45 5.78 -4.50
C MET A 69 19.42 5.70 -5.63
N PRO A 70 19.85 5.86 -6.89
CA PRO A 70 18.96 5.67 -8.04
C PRO A 70 18.48 4.22 -8.13
N LEU A 71 17.35 4.03 -8.81
CA LEU A 71 16.80 2.70 -9.08
C LEU A 71 17.79 1.88 -9.92
N ARG A 72 17.93 0.60 -9.55
CA ARG A 72 18.60 -0.41 -10.35
C ARG A 72 17.56 -1.17 -11.17
N GLU A 73 18.04 -1.91 -12.16
CA GLU A 73 17.19 -2.84 -12.89
C GLU A 73 16.53 -3.84 -11.92
N GLY A 74 15.20 -3.96 -12.01
CA GLY A 74 14.39 -4.81 -11.13
C GLY A 74 13.97 -4.17 -9.80
N ASP A 75 14.43 -2.97 -9.45
CA ASP A 75 13.91 -2.25 -8.28
C ASP A 75 12.48 -1.77 -8.54
N ILE A 76 11.57 -2.06 -7.60
CA ILE A 76 10.15 -1.73 -7.72
C ILE A 76 9.80 -0.51 -6.85
N ARG A 77 8.99 0.39 -7.43
CA ARG A 77 8.32 1.51 -6.75
C ARG A 77 6.85 1.48 -7.13
N GLY A 78 6.01 2.14 -6.34
CA GLY A 78 4.55 2.14 -6.54
C GLY A 78 3.89 3.47 -6.23
N PRO A 79 2.59 3.46 -5.87
CA PRO A 79 1.81 4.68 -5.68
C PRO A 79 2.17 5.46 -4.41
N CYS A 80 2.81 4.83 -3.42
CA CYS A 80 3.12 5.45 -2.14
C CYS A 80 4.50 6.15 -2.14
N PRO A 81 4.56 7.50 -2.20
CA PRO A 81 5.83 8.24 -2.19
C PRO A 81 6.63 8.02 -0.89
N GLY A 82 5.93 7.79 0.22
CA GLY A 82 6.55 7.53 1.52
C GLY A 82 7.39 6.25 1.49
N MET A 83 6.81 5.13 1.06
CA MET A 83 7.50 3.84 0.94
C MET A 83 8.56 3.86 -0.16
N ASN A 84 8.29 4.54 -1.27
CA ASN A 84 9.26 4.71 -2.34
C ASN A 84 10.53 5.41 -1.84
N THR A 85 10.38 6.45 -1.01
CA THR A 85 11.51 7.18 -0.43
C THR A 85 12.28 6.31 0.57
N LEU A 86 11.58 5.59 1.45
CA LEU A 86 12.23 4.66 2.40
C LEU A 86 13.05 3.58 1.68
N ALA A 87 12.52 3.00 0.60
CA ALA A 87 13.26 2.03 -0.22
C ALA A 87 14.46 2.69 -0.93
N SER A 88 14.29 3.91 -1.47
CA SER A 88 15.38 4.63 -2.16
C SER A 88 16.46 5.16 -1.22
N HIS A 89 16.20 5.19 0.09
CA HIS A 89 17.19 5.50 1.13
C HIS A 89 17.69 4.26 1.89
N GLY A 90 17.17 3.06 1.60
CA GLY A 90 17.62 1.81 2.21
C GLY A 90 17.07 1.54 3.61
N TYR A 91 16.07 2.28 4.08
CA TYR A 91 15.26 1.91 5.25
C TYR A 91 14.42 0.66 4.98
N LEU A 92 13.96 0.52 3.74
CA LEU A 92 13.42 -0.73 3.20
C LEU A 92 14.41 -1.36 2.23
N PRO A 93 14.32 -2.68 1.97
CA PRO A 93 14.96 -3.31 0.83
C PRO A 93 14.79 -2.47 -0.44
N ARG A 94 15.91 -2.08 -1.07
CA ARG A 94 15.92 -1.13 -2.20
C ARG A 94 15.17 -1.68 -3.43
N ASN A 95 15.05 -2.99 -3.53
CA ASN A 95 14.27 -3.67 -4.58
C ASN A 95 12.76 -3.53 -4.44
N GLY A 96 12.26 -3.02 -3.30
CA GLY A 96 10.82 -2.84 -3.08
C GLY A 96 10.05 -4.10 -2.70
N ILE A 97 10.73 -5.20 -2.36
CA ILE A 97 10.11 -6.42 -1.83
C ILE A 97 10.40 -6.50 -0.34
N VAL A 98 9.36 -6.46 0.48
CA VAL A 98 9.47 -6.20 1.92
C VAL A 98 8.57 -7.13 2.73
N THR A 99 8.90 -7.27 4.02
CA THR A 99 8.05 -7.90 5.04
C THR A 99 7.30 -6.83 5.84
N PRO A 100 6.18 -7.15 6.51
CA PRO A 100 5.48 -6.19 7.39
C PRO A 100 6.38 -5.61 8.48
N ALA A 101 7.24 -6.43 9.08
CA ALA A 101 8.16 -5.97 10.13
C ALA A 101 9.16 -4.92 9.60
N GLN A 102 9.64 -5.08 8.35
CA GLN A 102 10.48 -4.07 7.71
C GLN A 102 9.70 -2.76 7.48
N ILE A 103 8.43 -2.84 7.08
CA ILE A 103 7.57 -1.65 6.93
C ILE A 103 7.41 -0.94 8.27
N VAL A 104 7.06 -1.68 9.33
CA VAL A 104 6.87 -1.12 10.68
C VAL A 104 8.13 -0.40 11.15
N ASN A 105 9.30 -1.04 11.04
CA ASN A 105 10.56 -0.41 11.43
C ASN A 105 10.88 0.81 10.55
N ALA A 106 10.77 0.70 9.23
CA ALA A 106 11.11 1.80 8.31
C ALA A 106 10.22 3.03 8.49
N LEU A 107 8.91 2.86 8.72
CA LEU A 107 8.00 3.97 9.00
C LEU A 107 8.35 4.66 10.32
N GLN A 108 8.63 3.88 11.37
CA GLN A 108 9.03 4.43 12.67
C GLN A 108 10.39 5.15 12.56
N ASP A 109 11.40 4.51 11.97
CA ASP A 109 12.77 5.03 11.93
C ASP A 109 12.97 6.16 10.93
N GLY A 110 12.33 6.10 9.77
CA GLY A 110 12.51 7.08 8.69
C GLY A 110 11.53 8.26 8.78
N TYR A 111 10.33 8.07 9.32
CA TYR A 111 9.32 9.14 9.39
C TYR A 111 8.85 9.50 10.80
N GLY A 112 9.19 8.71 11.83
CA GLY A 112 8.62 8.93 13.16
C GLY A 112 7.14 8.55 13.18
N ALA A 113 6.74 7.52 12.43
CA ALA A 113 5.41 6.96 12.58
C ALA A 113 5.26 6.30 13.96
N GLU A 114 4.09 6.45 14.59
CA GLU A 114 3.76 5.77 15.83
C GLU A 114 3.55 4.27 15.54
N ASN A 115 3.90 3.42 16.51
CA ASN A 115 3.93 1.97 16.31
C ASN A 115 2.58 1.40 15.86
N ALA A 116 1.49 1.76 16.54
CA ALA A 116 0.15 1.28 16.18
C ALA A 116 -0.24 1.68 14.74
N PHE A 117 0.07 2.91 14.34
CA PHE A 117 -0.17 3.39 12.98
C PHE A 117 0.66 2.62 11.94
N ALA A 118 1.95 2.41 12.21
CA ALA A 118 2.84 1.66 11.33
C ALA A 118 2.41 0.18 11.19
N ILE A 119 1.98 -0.45 12.28
CA ILE A 119 1.40 -1.81 12.29
C ILE A 119 0.13 -1.84 11.43
N GLY A 120 -0.79 -0.90 11.63
CA GLY A 120 -2.03 -0.82 10.87
C GLY A 120 -1.78 -0.79 9.35
N LEU A 121 -0.88 0.09 8.90
CA LEU A 121 -0.50 0.18 7.49
C LEU A 121 0.17 -1.09 6.96
N ALA A 122 1.15 -1.63 7.69
CA ALA A 122 1.93 -2.78 7.24
C ALA A 122 1.08 -4.05 7.07
N TYR A 123 0.22 -4.34 8.06
CA TYR A 123 -0.59 -5.56 8.03
C TYR A 123 -1.84 -5.42 7.16
N ALA A 124 -2.44 -4.24 7.06
CA ALA A 124 -3.48 -3.99 6.06
C ALA A 124 -2.94 -4.24 4.64
N SER A 125 -1.76 -3.70 4.33
CA SER A 125 -1.12 -3.88 3.02
C SER A 125 -0.79 -5.36 2.74
N LEU A 126 -0.22 -6.09 3.71
CA LEU A 126 0.05 -7.52 3.54
C LEU A 126 -1.23 -8.32 3.26
N LEU A 127 -2.30 -8.04 4.01
CA LEU A 127 -3.55 -8.81 3.91
C LEU A 127 -4.23 -8.65 2.56
N VAL A 128 -4.22 -7.45 1.98
CA VAL A 128 -4.96 -7.18 0.73
C VAL A 128 -4.11 -7.26 -0.54
N ASP A 129 -2.80 -7.01 -0.44
CA ASP A 129 -1.90 -6.93 -1.61
C ASP A 129 -0.68 -7.84 -1.54
N GLY A 130 -0.35 -8.36 -0.35
CA GLY A 130 0.82 -9.20 -0.12
C GLY A 130 0.52 -10.69 -0.12
N ASN A 131 1.58 -11.48 0.02
CA ASN A 131 1.50 -12.94 0.07
C ASN A 131 1.55 -13.42 1.54
N PRO A 132 0.42 -13.84 2.13
CA PRO A 132 0.37 -14.29 3.53
C PRO A 132 1.09 -15.62 3.76
N LEU A 133 1.44 -16.38 2.72
CA LEU A 133 2.19 -17.63 2.85
C LEU A 133 3.70 -17.38 3.02
N THR A 134 4.26 -16.43 2.26
CA THR A 134 5.69 -16.10 2.29
C THR A 134 6.03 -14.90 3.19
N ASN A 135 5.01 -14.19 3.68
CA ASN A 135 5.15 -12.95 4.46
C ASN A 135 5.90 -11.84 3.69
N LEU A 136 5.73 -11.82 2.37
CA LEU A 136 6.34 -10.86 1.46
C LEU A 136 5.29 -10.04 0.72
N PHE A 137 5.66 -8.81 0.41
CA PHE A 137 4.80 -7.83 -0.21
C PHE A 137 5.64 -6.90 -1.10
N SER A 138 5.08 -6.51 -2.24
CA SER A 138 5.70 -5.55 -3.16
C SER A 138 5.14 -4.15 -2.91
N ILE A 139 6.02 -3.15 -2.78
CA ILE A 139 5.63 -1.74 -2.62
C ILE A 139 5.13 -1.11 -3.92
N GLY A 140 5.04 -1.87 -5.01
CA GLY A 140 4.53 -1.44 -6.30
C GLY A 140 3.87 -2.59 -7.06
N ALA A 141 4.30 -2.87 -8.29
CA ALA A 141 3.71 -3.90 -9.13
C ALA A 141 3.84 -5.32 -8.56
N LYS A 142 2.94 -6.20 -9.00
CA LYS A 142 2.99 -7.65 -8.73
C LYS A 142 4.36 -8.20 -9.13
N SER A 143 4.95 -9.02 -8.26
CA SER A 143 6.28 -9.57 -8.48
C SER A 143 6.36 -11.05 -8.12
N PRO A 144 6.99 -11.89 -8.94
CA PRO A 144 7.23 -13.29 -8.57
C PRO A 144 8.16 -13.43 -7.35
N ALA A 145 8.87 -12.35 -6.96
CA ALA A 145 9.70 -12.32 -5.76
C ALA A 145 8.89 -12.45 -4.46
N THR A 146 7.57 -12.26 -4.48
CA THR A 146 6.70 -12.53 -3.33
C THR A 146 6.30 -14.01 -3.22
N GLY A 147 6.74 -14.86 -4.16
CA GLY A 147 6.49 -16.31 -4.19
C GLY A 147 5.14 -16.69 -4.83
N PRO A 148 4.82 -17.99 -4.88
CA PRO A 148 3.61 -18.50 -5.53
C PRO A 148 2.34 -17.90 -4.97
N ASP A 149 1.45 -17.50 -5.86
CA ASP A 149 0.16 -16.92 -5.48
C ASP A 149 -0.71 -17.95 -4.75
N PRO A 150 -1.40 -17.55 -3.67
CA PRO A 150 -2.47 -18.34 -3.09
C PRO A 150 -3.61 -18.58 -4.11
N PRO A 151 -4.54 -19.52 -3.82
CA PRO A 151 -5.69 -19.74 -4.68
C PRO A 151 -6.52 -18.47 -4.89
N LYS A 152 -7.05 -18.31 -6.11
CA LYS A 152 -8.06 -17.28 -6.45
C LYS A 152 -9.21 -17.25 -5.43
N PRO A 153 -9.82 -16.07 -5.19
CA PRO A 153 -9.66 -14.81 -5.93
C PRO A 153 -8.48 -13.93 -5.49
N ALA A 154 -7.67 -14.35 -4.52
CA ALA A 154 -6.50 -13.59 -4.09
C ALA A 154 -5.54 -13.27 -5.26
N ILE A 155 -5.09 -12.02 -5.31
CA ILE A 155 -4.31 -11.49 -6.45
C ILE A 155 -2.83 -11.38 -6.10
N VAL A 156 -2.49 -10.99 -4.86
CA VAL A 156 -1.12 -10.66 -4.45
C VAL A 156 -0.51 -9.65 -5.44
N GLY A 157 -1.20 -8.53 -5.59
CA GLY A 157 -0.93 -7.54 -6.63
C GLY A 157 0.24 -6.60 -6.33
N GLY A 158 0.73 -6.57 -5.09
CA GLY A 158 1.51 -5.43 -4.58
C GLY A 158 0.66 -4.15 -4.54
N LEU A 159 1.24 -3.03 -4.10
CA LEU A 159 0.49 -1.77 -3.96
C LEU A 159 -0.05 -1.18 -5.27
N ASN A 160 0.36 -1.65 -6.45
CA ASN A 160 -0.29 -1.22 -7.70
C ASN A 160 -1.67 -1.90 -7.90
N GLY A 161 -2.03 -2.88 -7.07
CA GLY A 161 -3.34 -3.53 -7.10
C GLY A 161 -4.46 -2.54 -6.83
N HIS A 162 -5.37 -2.38 -7.80
CA HIS A 162 -6.47 -1.42 -7.69
C HIS A 162 -7.64 -1.96 -6.86
N ASN A 163 -8.29 -1.08 -6.09
CA ASN A 163 -9.45 -1.33 -5.22
C ASN A 163 -9.23 -2.30 -4.04
N THR A 164 -7.97 -2.57 -3.68
CA THR A 164 -7.60 -3.26 -2.43
C THR A 164 -7.10 -2.26 -1.40
N PHE A 165 -6.01 -1.54 -1.72
CA PHE A 165 -5.48 -0.41 -0.95
C PHE A 165 -5.39 0.84 -1.83
N GLU A 166 -4.77 0.70 -3.01
CA GLU A 166 -4.73 1.75 -4.03
C GLU A 166 -6.14 2.00 -4.57
N GLY A 167 -6.45 3.25 -4.89
CA GLY A 167 -7.71 3.60 -5.50
C GLY A 167 -7.73 5.03 -6.05
N ASP A 168 -8.87 5.36 -6.65
CA ASP A 168 -9.05 6.57 -7.43
C ASP A 168 -8.94 7.87 -6.61
N ALA A 169 -8.90 9.00 -7.33
CA ALA A 169 -8.70 10.34 -6.81
C ALA A 169 -7.36 10.47 -6.05
N SER A 170 -6.31 9.77 -6.49
CA SER A 170 -4.96 10.01 -5.99
C SER A 170 -4.48 11.41 -6.39
N PHE A 171 -3.62 12.03 -5.58
CA PHE A 171 -3.29 13.45 -5.72
C PHE A 171 -2.09 13.74 -6.63
N THR A 172 -1.28 12.71 -6.95
CA THR A 172 -0.16 12.81 -7.92
C THR A 172 -0.05 11.61 -8.86
N ARG A 173 -1.02 10.68 -8.80
CA ARG A 173 -1.15 9.46 -9.62
C ARG A 173 -2.52 9.48 -10.28
N ASP A 174 -2.63 8.97 -11.50
CA ASP A 174 -3.90 8.87 -12.20
C ASP A 174 -4.80 7.78 -11.58
N ASP A 175 -6.09 7.85 -11.90
CA ASP A 175 -7.02 6.77 -11.60
C ASP A 175 -6.70 5.55 -12.47
N PHE A 176 -7.01 4.34 -11.97
CA PHE A 176 -6.68 3.09 -12.66
C PHE A 176 -7.31 2.98 -14.06
N GLU A 177 -8.48 3.57 -14.25
CA GLU A 177 -9.18 3.68 -15.54
C GLU A 177 -8.29 4.21 -16.67
N PHE A 178 -7.32 5.07 -16.34
CA PHE A 178 -6.45 5.71 -17.34
C PHE A 178 -5.14 4.93 -17.60
N GLY A 179 -4.95 3.79 -16.93
CA GLY A 179 -3.91 2.79 -17.25
C GLY A 179 -2.67 2.80 -16.36
N ASP A 180 -2.30 3.92 -15.74
CA ASP A 180 -1.14 4.02 -14.83
C ASP A 180 -1.51 4.69 -13.49
N ASN A 181 -1.88 3.86 -12.51
CA ASN A 181 -2.28 4.28 -11.17
C ASN A 181 -1.12 4.50 -10.18
N HIS A 182 0.14 4.41 -10.61
CA HIS A 182 1.27 4.32 -9.69
C HIS A 182 2.43 5.26 -10.01
N SER A 183 2.68 5.56 -11.28
CA SER A 183 3.72 6.49 -11.68
C SER A 183 3.39 7.93 -11.27
N PHE A 184 4.44 8.71 -11.01
CA PHE A 184 4.28 10.16 -10.81
C PHE A 184 3.73 10.80 -12.09
N ASN A 185 2.61 11.52 -11.96
CA ASN A 185 2.02 12.30 -13.04
C ASN A 185 2.36 13.79 -12.87
N GLN A 186 3.13 14.35 -13.81
CA GLN A 186 3.55 15.76 -13.77
C GLN A 186 2.38 16.74 -13.91
N THR A 187 1.33 16.40 -14.66
CA THR A 187 0.14 17.25 -14.81
C THR A 187 -0.62 17.36 -13.50
N LEU A 188 -0.84 16.24 -12.79
CA LEU A 188 -1.46 16.26 -11.45
C LEU A 188 -0.56 16.99 -10.44
N PHE A 189 0.76 16.82 -10.52
CA PHE A 189 1.65 17.60 -9.65
C PHE A 189 1.62 19.11 -9.95
N ASN A 190 1.46 19.51 -11.21
CA ASN A 190 1.26 20.92 -11.55
C ASN A 190 -0.06 21.47 -10.96
N GLN A 191 -1.12 20.66 -10.93
CA GLN A 191 -2.37 21.03 -10.25
C GLN A 191 -2.18 21.14 -8.72
N PHE A 192 -1.45 20.20 -8.12
CA PHE A 192 -1.05 20.28 -6.71
C PHE A 192 -0.31 21.60 -6.41
N VAL A 193 0.65 21.98 -7.26
CA VAL A 193 1.37 23.27 -7.17
C VAL A 193 0.44 24.46 -7.32
N ASP A 194 -0.49 24.45 -8.29
CA ASP A 194 -1.47 25.53 -8.48
C ASP A 194 -2.33 25.74 -7.21
N PHE A 195 -2.84 24.65 -6.64
CA PHE A 195 -3.63 24.70 -5.40
C PHE A 195 -2.79 25.20 -4.22
N SER A 196 -1.53 24.78 -4.11
CA SER A 196 -0.60 25.32 -3.10
C SER A 196 -0.37 26.82 -3.24
N ASN A 197 -0.22 27.33 -4.46
CA ASN A 197 -0.07 28.77 -4.69
C ASN A 197 -1.34 29.54 -4.34
N ARG A 198 -2.52 29.00 -4.69
CA ARG A 198 -3.81 29.66 -4.49
C ARG A 198 -4.28 29.66 -3.03
N PHE A 199 -4.05 28.56 -2.31
CA PHE A 199 -4.65 28.34 -0.99
C PHE A 199 -3.63 28.22 0.15
N GLY A 200 -2.35 28.00 -0.17
CA GLY A 200 -1.29 27.73 0.82
C GLY A 200 -0.15 28.73 0.83
N GLY A 201 -0.27 29.85 0.09
CA GLY A 201 0.79 30.85 0.01
C GLY A 201 2.09 30.31 -0.59
N GLY A 202 2.00 29.35 -1.50
CA GLY A 202 3.16 28.70 -2.13
C GLY A 202 3.69 27.46 -1.41
N ASN A 203 3.05 27.04 -0.31
CA ASN A 203 3.32 25.77 0.36
C ASN A 203 2.10 24.84 0.26
N TYR A 204 2.32 23.55 0.48
CA TYR A 204 1.27 22.59 0.73
C TYR A 204 0.98 22.48 2.23
N ASN A 205 -0.29 22.65 2.60
CA ASN A 205 -0.76 22.58 3.99
C ASN A 205 -2.21 22.03 4.04
N LEU A 206 -2.82 21.98 5.23
CA LEU A 206 -4.15 21.38 5.40
C LEU A 206 -5.26 22.08 4.62
N THR A 207 -5.18 23.41 4.44
CA THR A 207 -6.15 24.13 3.61
C THR A 207 -6.05 23.69 2.16
N VAL A 208 -4.82 23.60 1.63
CA VAL A 208 -4.57 23.08 0.28
C VAL A 208 -5.05 21.64 0.14
N ALA A 209 -4.78 20.79 1.13
CA ALA A 209 -5.19 19.39 1.15
C ALA A 209 -6.72 19.24 1.06
N GLY A 210 -7.48 20.06 1.79
CA GLY A 210 -8.95 20.11 1.73
C GLY A 210 -9.47 20.45 0.34
N GLU A 211 -9.02 21.57 -0.22
CA GLU A 211 -9.43 22.03 -1.54
C GLU A 211 -9.04 21.04 -2.64
N TYR A 212 -7.81 20.53 -2.59
CA TYR A 212 -7.30 19.64 -3.64
C TYR A 212 -7.89 18.23 -3.57
N ARG A 213 -8.15 17.70 -2.36
CA ARG A 213 -8.90 16.43 -2.18
C ARG A 213 -10.26 16.53 -2.86
N PHE A 214 -11.02 17.59 -2.55
CA PHE A 214 -12.33 17.81 -3.14
C PHE A 214 -12.25 17.90 -4.66
N TYR A 215 -11.32 18.70 -5.17
CA TYR A 215 -11.09 18.84 -6.61
C TYR A 215 -10.78 17.50 -7.29
N ARG A 216 -9.91 16.67 -6.72
CA ARG A 216 -9.55 15.36 -7.28
C ARG A 216 -10.75 14.41 -7.33
N VAL A 217 -11.61 14.43 -6.31
CA VAL A 217 -12.87 13.66 -6.34
C VAL A 217 -13.79 14.16 -7.45
N GLN A 218 -14.00 15.47 -7.57
CA GLN A 218 -14.84 16.04 -8.65
C GLN A 218 -14.29 15.72 -10.04
N GLN A 219 -12.97 15.78 -10.20
CA GLN A 219 -12.31 15.43 -11.46
C GLN A 219 -12.54 13.95 -11.82
N SER A 220 -12.40 13.03 -10.86
CA SER A 220 -12.67 11.62 -11.10
C SER A 220 -14.15 11.35 -11.40
N ILE A 221 -15.09 12.01 -10.70
CA ILE A 221 -16.52 11.95 -11.03
C ILE A 221 -16.76 12.38 -12.49
N ALA A 222 -16.10 13.43 -12.95
CA ALA A 222 -16.32 13.99 -14.28
C ALA A 222 -15.63 13.22 -15.42
N GLN A 223 -14.60 12.42 -15.13
CA GLN A 223 -13.69 11.87 -16.15
C GLN A 223 -13.60 10.34 -16.13
N ASN A 224 -13.84 9.69 -14.99
CA ASN A 224 -13.69 8.24 -14.82
C ASN A 224 -15.08 7.59 -14.67
N PRO A 225 -15.62 6.90 -15.69
CA PRO A 225 -16.93 6.24 -15.61
C PRO A 225 -17.00 5.11 -14.57
N HIS A 226 -15.86 4.59 -14.13
CA HIS A 226 -15.71 3.54 -13.11
C HIS A 226 -15.17 4.07 -11.78
N PHE A 227 -15.22 5.39 -11.55
CA PHE A 227 -14.73 6.02 -10.33
C PHE A 227 -15.27 5.34 -9.07
N SER A 228 -14.37 4.90 -8.19
CA SER A 228 -14.68 4.27 -6.91
C SER A 228 -14.05 5.01 -5.74
N PHE A 229 -14.89 5.42 -4.79
CA PHE A 229 -14.49 6.13 -3.57
C PHE A 229 -15.27 5.61 -2.36
N THR A 230 -15.08 4.31 -2.08
CA THR A 230 -15.79 3.54 -1.06
C THR A 230 -14.82 2.76 -0.16
N THR A 231 -15.36 1.98 0.78
CA THR A 231 -14.63 1.01 1.63
C THR A 231 -13.40 1.61 2.32
N ALA A 232 -12.25 0.95 2.26
CA ALA A 232 -11.01 1.44 2.84
C ALA A 232 -10.52 2.69 2.11
N ARG A 233 -10.63 2.75 0.77
CA ARG A 233 -10.15 3.87 -0.05
C ARG A 233 -10.76 5.20 0.38
N TYR A 234 -12.05 5.21 0.66
CA TYR A 234 -12.76 6.40 1.10
C TYR A 234 -12.09 7.06 2.32
N ILE A 235 -11.73 6.27 3.34
CA ILE A 235 -11.08 6.79 4.56
C ILE A 235 -9.58 7.05 4.33
N THR A 236 -8.87 6.14 3.65
CA THR A 236 -7.43 6.31 3.41
C THR A 236 -7.14 7.52 2.55
N ALA A 237 -7.96 7.84 1.55
CA ALA A 237 -7.74 8.99 0.68
C ALA A 237 -7.67 10.35 1.42
N TYR A 238 -8.39 10.51 2.53
CA TYR A 238 -8.32 11.70 3.39
C TYR A 238 -7.10 11.67 4.34
N ARG A 239 -6.65 10.49 4.77
CA ARG A 239 -5.43 10.33 5.57
C ARG A 239 -4.17 10.53 4.72
N ASP A 240 -4.12 9.91 3.55
CA ASP A 240 -2.99 9.94 2.64
C ASP A 240 -2.65 11.35 2.19
N ILE A 241 -3.67 12.17 1.93
CA ILE A 241 -3.49 13.57 1.52
C ILE A 241 -3.06 14.47 2.70
N ALA A 242 -3.22 14.02 3.95
CA ALA A 242 -2.68 14.69 5.14
C ALA A 242 -1.20 14.35 5.39
N PHE A 243 -0.73 13.16 5.00
CA PHE A 243 0.63 12.70 5.29
C PHE A 243 1.74 13.71 4.92
N PRO A 244 1.70 14.42 3.77
CA PRO A 244 2.77 15.35 3.43
C PRO A 244 2.92 16.51 4.41
N THR A 245 1.84 16.97 5.05
CA THR A 245 1.92 18.05 6.04
C THR A 245 2.50 17.58 7.37
N ILE A 246 2.62 16.27 7.58
CA ILE A 246 3.08 15.67 8.83
C ILE A 246 4.46 15.05 8.63
N PHE A 247 4.59 14.11 7.71
CA PHE A 247 5.78 13.28 7.56
C PHE A 247 6.81 13.81 6.55
N PHE A 248 6.44 14.75 5.67
CA PHE A 248 7.35 15.32 4.67
C PHE A 248 7.85 16.73 5.04
N VAL A 249 7.31 17.33 6.10
CA VAL A 249 7.84 18.55 6.70
C VAL A 249 8.98 18.17 7.65
N ASP A 250 10.11 18.87 7.57
CA ASP A 250 11.26 18.62 8.47
C ASP A 250 10.81 18.73 9.93
N GLY A 251 11.11 17.71 10.72
CA GLY A 251 10.64 17.57 12.09
C GLY A 251 11.14 18.63 13.06
N ARG A 252 12.19 19.39 12.71
CA ARG A 252 12.63 20.55 13.50
C ARG A 252 11.70 21.75 13.34
N LYS A 253 10.95 21.81 12.23
CA LYS A 253 9.93 22.83 11.97
C LYS A 253 8.55 22.35 12.41
N ALA A 254 8.13 21.18 11.89
CA ALA A 254 6.85 20.54 12.17
C ALA A 254 5.63 21.51 12.13
N ASP A 255 5.64 22.47 11.21
CA ASP A 255 4.66 23.57 11.12
C ASP A 255 3.49 23.30 10.15
N GLY A 256 3.46 22.10 9.55
CA GLY A 256 2.45 21.73 8.57
C GLY A 256 2.62 22.36 7.19
N GLN A 257 3.72 23.08 6.93
CA GLN A 257 3.98 23.79 5.67
C GLN A 257 5.04 23.07 4.85
N LEU A 258 4.62 22.23 3.91
CA LEU A 258 5.52 21.55 2.99
C LEU A 258 5.83 22.44 1.79
N ASN A 259 7.10 22.83 1.62
CA ASN A 259 7.51 23.56 0.43
C ASN A 259 7.50 22.66 -0.82
N LEU A 260 7.28 23.27 -1.98
CA LEU A 260 7.04 22.55 -3.23
C LEU A 260 8.30 21.86 -3.80
N THR A 261 9.49 22.33 -3.45
CA THR A 261 10.75 21.67 -3.83
C THR A 261 10.89 20.33 -3.11
N ASP A 262 10.67 20.32 -1.79
CA ASP A 262 10.71 19.09 -0.99
C ASP A 262 9.57 18.15 -1.39
N ALA A 263 8.36 18.68 -1.64
CA ALA A 263 7.25 17.89 -2.15
C ALA A 263 7.65 17.15 -3.45
N LEU A 264 8.23 17.86 -4.42
CA LEU A 264 8.67 17.25 -5.68
C LEU A 264 9.70 16.13 -5.44
N GLY A 265 10.64 16.34 -4.51
CA GLY A 265 11.62 15.33 -4.10
C GLY A 265 10.97 14.04 -3.60
N PHE A 266 9.94 14.13 -2.75
CA PHE A 266 9.21 12.96 -2.28
C PHE A 266 8.36 12.30 -3.37
N PHE A 267 7.57 13.09 -4.11
CA PHE A 267 6.57 12.55 -5.05
C PHE A 267 7.16 11.98 -6.34
N ARG A 268 8.21 12.62 -6.87
CA ARG A 268 8.87 12.24 -8.12
C ARG A 268 10.15 11.46 -7.88
N ASP A 269 11.03 11.99 -7.02
CA ASP A 269 12.41 11.49 -6.91
C ASP A 269 12.59 10.43 -5.82
N SER A 270 11.55 10.19 -5.02
CA SER A 270 11.59 9.28 -3.87
C SER A 270 12.76 9.62 -2.93
N ARG A 271 12.90 10.90 -2.59
CA ARG A 271 14.11 11.43 -1.97
C ARG A 271 13.79 12.35 -0.81
N PHE A 272 14.42 12.08 0.33
CA PHE A 272 14.45 13.02 1.45
C PHE A 272 15.23 14.30 1.06
N PRO A 273 14.77 15.48 1.51
CA PRO A 273 15.58 16.69 1.48
C PRO A 273 16.95 16.48 2.15
N ASN A 274 17.96 17.26 1.76
CA ASN A 274 19.25 17.22 2.46
C ASN A 274 19.05 17.65 3.92
N ASP A 275 19.75 17.00 4.85
CA ASP A 275 19.64 17.28 6.29
C ASP A 275 18.21 17.09 6.84
N PHE A 276 17.38 16.28 6.18
CA PHE A 276 16.00 16.04 6.61
C PHE A 276 15.95 15.28 7.93
N HIS A 277 15.18 15.83 8.87
CA HIS A 277 14.87 15.20 10.14
C HIS A 277 13.43 14.69 10.17
N ARG A 278 13.23 13.45 10.65
CA ARG A 278 11.88 12.92 10.91
C ARG A 278 11.19 13.70 12.03
N ILE A 279 9.87 13.62 12.10
CA ILE A 279 9.09 14.19 13.21
C ILE A 279 9.28 13.40 14.52
N ASP A 280 8.82 14.00 15.63
CA ASP A 280 8.61 13.25 16.87
C ASP A 280 7.48 12.22 16.67
N GLY A 281 7.81 10.95 16.91
CA GLY A 281 6.88 9.85 16.70
C GLY A 281 5.87 9.60 17.82
N ALA A 282 5.90 10.35 18.92
CA ALA A 282 5.02 10.11 20.07
C ALA A 282 3.52 10.33 19.79
N ASN A 283 3.16 11.20 18.84
CA ASN A 283 1.76 11.63 18.61
C ASN A 283 1.32 11.60 17.14
N SER A 284 2.08 10.94 16.26
CA SER A 284 1.83 11.01 14.81
C SER A 284 0.45 10.45 14.40
N SER A 285 -0.08 9.44 15.11
CA SER A 285 -1.44 8.93 14.88
C SER A 285 -2.51 10.00 15.09
N ALA A 286 -2.41 10.77 16.17
CA ALA A 286 -3.34 11.84 16.49
C ALA A 286 -3.26 12.98 15.48
N LEU A 287 -2.04 13.35 15.06
CA LEU A 287 -1.83 14.37 14.01
C LEU A 287 -2.51 13.97 12.70
N VAL A 288 -2.33 12.73 12.25
CA VAL A 288 -2.95 12.20 11.03
C VAL A 288 -4.48 12.23 11.13
N ASN A 289 -5.04 11.73 12.24
CA ASN A 289 -6.49 11.65 12.39
C ASN A 289 -7.13 13.04 12.47
N ASN A 290 -6.52 13.97 13.19
CA ASN A 290 -7.00 15.35 13.28
C ASN A 290 -6.93 16.06 11.92
N ALA A 291 -5.81 15.91 11.20
CA ALA A 291 -5.63 16.48 9.88
C ALA A 291 -6.65 15.92 8.87
N ALA A 292 -6.85 14.59 8.85
CA ALA A 292 -7.84 13.95 7.98
C ALA A 292 -9.26 14.45 8.28
N ALA A 293 -9.61 14.64 9.56
CA ALA A 293 -10.90 15.22 9.94
C ALA A 293 -11.05 16.67 9.50
N THR A 294 -10.00 17.50 9.63
CA THR A 294 -10.00 18.88 9.10
C THR A 294 -10.23 18.91 7.59
N ILE A 295 -9.54 18.04 6.84
CA ILE A 295 -9.66 17.94 5.37
C ILE A 295 -11.07 17.48 4.98
N PHE A 296 -11.61 16.46 5.65
CA PHE A 296 -12.97 15.99 5.42
C PHE A 296 -14.01 17.08 5.68
N ASN A 297 -13.87 17.81 6.79
CA ASN A 297 -14.81 18.86 7.19
C ASN A 297 -14.79 20.09 6.28
N ALA A 298 -13.74 20.29 5.48
CA ALA A 298 -13.71 21.37 4.48
C ALA A 298 -14.75 21.16 3.39
N HIS A 299 -14.87 19.91 2.89
CA HIS A 299 -15.82 19.53 1.84
C HIS A 299 -16.35 18.10 2.08
N PRO A 300 -17.35 17.91 2.96
CA PRO A 300 -17.89 16.58 3.25
C PRO A 300 -18.56 15.96 2.01
N ILE A 301 -18.13 14.76 1.63
CA ILE A 301 -18.72 13.95 0.55
C ILE A 301 -19.12 12.60 1.15
N GLN A 302 -20.17 11.95 0.64
CA GLN A 302 -20.53 10.58 1.05
C GLN A 302 -19.71 9.55 0.26
N PRO A 303 -19.40 8.36 0.82
CA PRO A 303 -18.75 7.30 0.04
C PRO A 303 -19.64 6.89 -1.14
N GLY A 304 -19.03 6.57 -2.27
CA GLY A 304 -19.76 6.20 -3.49
C GLY A 304 -18.87 6.09 -4.71
N GLY A 305 -19.49 6.03 -5.88
CA GLY A 305 -18.77 5.92 -7.15
C GLY A 305 -19.67 6.16 -8.35
N ASN A 306 -19.08 6.28 -9.53
CA ASN A 306 -19.83 6.37 -10.78
C ASN A 306 -20.41 5.00 -11.17
N ASN A 307 -21.54 5.01 -11.89
CA ASN A 307 -22.31 3.80 -12.21
C ASN A 307 -22.08 3.29 -13.65
N GLY A 308 -20.86 3.41 -14.17
CA GLY A 308 -20.48 3.01 -15.53
C GLY A 308 -20.57 4.13 -16.56
N THR A 309 -20.88 5.36 -16.14
CA THR A 309 -20.82 6.57 -16.97
C THR A 309 -20.21 7.73 -16.18
N VAL A 310 -19.61 8.72 -16.84
CA VAL A 310 -19.12 9.92 -16.13
C VAL A 310 -20.28 10.76 -15.58
N ASN A 311 -20.04 11.51 -14.51
CA ASN A 311 -21.02 12.38 -13.84
C ASN A 311 -22.26 11.62 -13.32
N SER A 312 -22.07 10.40 -12.81
CA SER A 312 -23.16 9.50 -12.40
C SER A 312 -23.03 9.02 -10.95
N PHE A 313 -22.35 9.83 -10.12
CA PHE A 313 -21.98 9.47 -8.76
C PHE A 313 -23.19 9.02 -7.95
N THR A 314 -23.12 7.78 -7.47
CA THR A 314 -24.13 7.13 -6.64
C THR A 314 -23.52 6.81 -5.28
N VAL A 315 -24.24 7.17 -4.23
CA VAL A 315 -23.81 6.91 -2.84
C VAL A 315 -23.86 5.41 -2.56
N ASP A 316 -22.77 4.90 -1.97
CA ASP A 316 -22.72 3.53 -1.44
C ASP A 316 -23.04 3.55 0.06
N THR A 317 -24.29 3.17 0.39
CA THR A 317 -24.75 3.12 1.78
C THR A 317 -24.19 1.95 2.58
N LYS A 318 -23.47 1.01 1.96
CA LYS A 318 -22.81 -0.11 2.65
C LYS A 318 -21.39 0.23 3.08
N SER A 319 -20.75 1.18 2.39
CA SER A 319 -19.44 1.68 2.77
C SER A 319 -19.50 2.38 4.13
N ALA A 320 -18.46 2.20 4.94
CA ALA A 320 -18.35 2.89 6.21
C ALA A 320 -18.32 4.42 6.00
N ALA A 321 -19.00 5.14 6.89
CA ALA A 321 -18.91 6.59 6.95
C ALA A 321 -17.52 7.03 7.47
N PHE A 322 -17.10 8.25 7.15
CA PHE A 322 -15.78 8.75 7.56
C PHE A 322 -15.67 8.88 9.09
N THR A 323 -16.80 9.16 9.74
CA THR A 323 -16.92 9.31 11.19
C THR A 323 -17.04 7.98 11.93
N ASP A 324 -17.09 6.84 11.24
CA ASP A 324 -17.09 5.53 11.89
C ASP A 324 -15.68 5.21 12.40
N PRO A 325 -15.46 5.17 13.73
CA PRO A 325 -14.13 4.94 14.30
C PRO A 325 -13.56 3.55 13.95
N CYS A 326 -14.42 2.60 13.58
CA CYS A 326 -14.05 1.23 13.23
C CYS A 326 -14.16 0.93 11.74
N GLY A 327 -14.68 1.87 10.95
CA GLY A 327 -14.97 1.68 9.53
C GLY A 327 -13.77 1.26 8.69
N LEU A 328 -12.60 1.83 8.98
CA LEU A 328 -11.36 1.47 8.26
C LEU A 328 -10.92 0.04 8.59
N TYR A 329 -11.00 -0.35 9.87
CA TYR A 329 -10.66 -1.69 10.30
C TYR A 329 -11.57 -2.74 9.66
N THR A 330 -12.88 -2.54 9.75
CA THR A 330 -13.86 -3.47 9.18
C THR A 330 -13.72 -3.54 7.66
N SER A 331 -13.47 -2.42 6.98
CA SER A 331 -13.25 -2.41 5.53
C SER A 331 -12.07 -3.30 5.12
N PHE A 332 -10.92 -3.22 5.79
CA PHE A 332 -9.78 -4.10 5.47
C PHE A 332 -10.06 -5.57 5.79
N VAL A 333 -10.80 -5.86 6.86
CA VAL A 333 -11.25 -7.23 7.15
C VAL A 333 -12.15 -7.74 6.03
N ASP A 334 -13.12 -6.95 5.59
CA ASP A 334 -14.09 -7.34 4.55
C ASP A 334 -13.41 -7.55 3.19
N ILE A 335 -12.45 -6.69 2.81
CA ILE A 335 -11.62 -6.88 1.60
C ILE A 335 -10.83 -8.19 1.70
N THR A 336 -10.23 -8.46 2.87
CA THR A 336 -9.49 -9.71 3.12
C THR A 336 -10.40 -10.94 2.93
N VAL A 337 -11.63 -10.90 3.45
CA VAL A 337 -12.61 -11.98 3.27
C VAL A 337 -12.98 -12.17 1.80
N GLY A 338 -13.12 -11.08 1.05
CA GLY A 338 -13.37 -11.14 -0.39
C GLY A 338 -12.25 -11.83 -1.17
N LEU A 339 -10.98 -11.57 -0.80
CA LEU A 339 -9.81 -12.18 -1.43
C LEU A 339 -9.60 -13.64 -1.02
N TYR A 340 -10.01 -14.00 0.20
CA TYR A 340 -9.83 -15.32 0.77
C TYR A 340 -11.16 -15.85 1.33
N PRO A 341 -12.08 -16.33 0.48
CA PRO A 341 -13.44 -16.70 0.91
C PRO A 341 -13.48 -18.03 1.68
N ASN A 342 -12.55 -18.96 1.43
CA ASN A 342 -12.49 -20.26 2.10
C ASN A 342 -11.03 -20.72 2.33
N PRO A 343 -10.22 -19.97 3.10
CA PRO A 343 -8.83 -20.35 3.34
C PRO A 343 -8.76 -21.56 4.26
N GLN A 344 -7.81 -22.46 3.99
CA GLN A 344 -7.60 -23.69 4.77
C GLN A 344 -6.14 -23.83 5.21
N GLY A 345 -5.91 -24.71 6.19
CA GLY A 345 -4.58 -25.08 6.66
C GLY A 345 -3.68 -23.90 7.02
N VAL A 346 -2.48 -23.88 6.43
CA VAL A 346 -1.46 -22.84 6.65
C VAL A 346 -1.97 -21.46 6.25
N LEU A 347 -2.68 -21.33 5.13
CA LEU A 347 -3.20 -20.04 4.65
C LEU A 347 -4.16 -19.44 5.69
N ARG A 348 -5.12 -20.23 6.19
CA ARG A 348 -6.05 -19.79 7.23
C ARG A 348 -5.33 -19.35 8.50
N ARG A 349 -4.36 -20.15 8.97
CA ARG A 349 -3.57 -19.83 10.16
C ARG A 349 -2.82 -18.51 10.00
N ASN A 350 -2.16 -18.31 8.86
CA ASN A 350 -1.40 -17.10 8.61
C ASN A 350 -2.33 -15.88 8.45
N LEU A 351 -3.50 -16.03 7.82
CA LEU A 351 -4.51 -14.96 7.76
C LEU A 351 -5.01 -14.59 9.16
N ASN A 352 -5.35 -15.56 10.01
CA ASN A 352 -5.78 -15.28 11.39
C ASN A 352 -4.70 -14.56 12.20
N ALA A 353 -3.43 -14.97 12.08
CA ALA A 353 -2.32 -14.29 12.74
C ALA A 353 -2.19 -12.83 12.28
N ASN A 354 -2.17 -12.58 10.97
CA ASN A 354 -2.05 -11.23 10.42
C ASN A 354 -3.28 -10.35 10.71
N LEU A 355 -4.50 -10.91 10.75
CA LEU A 355 -5.70 -10.21 11.19
C LEU A 355 -5.62 -9.82 12.68
N GLY A 356 -5.05 -10.70 13.52
CA GLY A 356 -4.75 -10.40 14.92
C GLY A 356 -3.72 -9.28 15.06
N PHE A 357 -2.70 -9.25 14.21
CA PHE A 357 -1.71 -8.17 14.19
C PHE A 357 -2.29 -6.84 13.68
N LEU A 358 -3.10 -6.86 12.62
CA LEU A 358 -3.85 -5.69 12.16
C LEU A 358 -4.69 -5.10 13.29
N TYR A 359 -5.40 -5.94 14.05
CA TYR A 359 -6.26 -5.50 15.14
C TYR A 359 -5.49 -4.77 16.27
N GLN A 360 -4.18 -4.99 16.44
CA GLN A 360 -3.38 -4.24 17.41
C GLN A 360 -3.39 -2.72 17.14
N ALA A 361 -3.61 -2.30 15.89
CA ALA A 361 -3.72 -0.89 15.52
C ALA A 361 -5.12 -0.28 15.80
N PHE A 362 -6.11 -1.10 16.17
CA PHE A 362 -7.51 -0.72 16.31
C PHE A 362 -8.11 -1.17 17.66
N GLN A 363 -7.28 -1.15 18.71
CA GLN A 363 -7.71 -1.42 20.09
C GLN A 363 -8.79 -0.40 20.49
N GLY A 364 -10.04 -0.86 20.58
CA GLY A 364 -11.22 0.00 20.75
C GLY A 364 -12.39 -0.43 19.86
N CYS A 365 -12.10 -1.16 18.77
CA CYS A 365 -13.11 -1.80 17.95
C CYS A 365 -13.37 -3.24 18.39
N PRO A 366 -14.54 -3.83 18.12
CA PRO A 366 -14.74 -5.26 18.31
C PRO A 366 -13.88 -6.06 17.33
N GLN A 367 -13.01 -6.94 17.84
CA GLN A 367 -12.19 -7.80 16.99
C GLN A 367 -13.08 -8.76 16.17
N ARG A 368 -12.79 -8.87 14.88
CA ARG A 368 -13.44 -9.80 13.94
C ARG A 368 -12.59 -11.06 13.76
N PHE A 369 -13.26 -12.21 13.65
CA PHE A 369 -12.64 -13.52 13.42
C PHE A 369 -13.28 -14.21 12.21
N PRO A 370 -13.09 -13.67 10.98
CA PRO A 370 -13.82 -14.15 9.81
C PRO A 370 -13.53 -15.61 9.44
N PHE A 371 -12.43 -16.18 9.91
CA PHE A 371 -12.04 -17.57 9.65
C PHE A 371 -11.94 -18.43 10.92
N GLY A 372 -12.64 -18.04 11.98
CA GLY A 372 -12.62 -18.70 13.29
C GLY A 372 -11.48 -18.21 14.21
N GLN A 373 -11.56 -18.59 15.49
CA GLN A 373 -10.58 -18.28 16.53
C GLN A 373 -9.46 -19.32 16.60
#